data_AF-A0A0F2QIH1-F1
#
_entry.id   AF-A0A0F2QIH1-F1
#
_cell.length_a   1.000
_cell.length_b   1.000
_cell.length_c   1.000
_cell.angle_alpha   90.00
_cell.angle_beta   90.00
_cell.angle_gamma   90.00
#
_symmetry.space_group_name_H-M   'P 1'
#
loop_
_entity.id
_entity.type
_entity.pdbx_description
1 polymer ?
#
loop_
_entity_poly.entity_id
_entity_poly.type
_entity_poly.pdbx_seq_one_letter_code
_entity_poly.pdbx_strand_id
1 'polypeptide(L)'
;MRNVSDADTVQPTDWAEAIHRNQQLWTTIAIDLLNPGNALPEEMKRSLLYLAEFVRQNSMKILSGSGDIADLIEINQSIMMGLSGASAAPAAGEGL
;
A
#
# COMPACT_ATOMS: atom_id res chain seq x y z
N MET A 1 12.15 29.70 18.75
CA MET A 1 12.61 28.91 17.59
C MET A 1 12.97 27.53 18.10
N ARG A 2 12.16 26.51 17.78
CA ARG A 2 12.45 25.12 18.16
C ARG A 2 13.41 24.56 17.12
N ASN A 3 14.59 24.13 17.59
CA ASN A 3 15.67 23.64 16.76
C ASN A 3 15.25 22.30 16.12
N VAL A 4 15.49 22.11 14.83
CA VAL A 4 15.08 20.92 14.05
C VAL A 4 16.02 19.73 14.29
N SER A 5 17.02 19.88 15.15
CA SER A 5 18.12 18.91 15.33
C SER A 5 17.93 17.86 16.43
N ASP A 6 16.73 17.72 17.02
CA ASP A 6 16.37 16.60 17.93
C ASP A 6 15.48 15.54 17.23
N ALA A 7 15.30 15.61 15.90
CA ALA A 7 14.28 14.87 15.17
C ALA A 7 14.69 13.46 14.68
N ASP A 8 15.85 12.94 15.07
CA ASP A 8 16.42 11.73 14.45
C ASP A 8 16.08 10.40 15.16
N THR A 9 15.02 10.36 15.98
CA THR A 9 14.47 9.08 16.45
C THR A 9 12.96 9.04 16.21
N VAL A 10 12.54 8.34 15.15
CA VAL A 10 11.13 7.98 14.97
C VAL A 10 10.75 7.10 16.15
N GLN A 11 9.74 7.52 16.93
CA GLN A 11 9.37 6.77 18.13
C GLN A 11 8.64 5.48 17.73
N PRO A 12 8.77 4.38 18.50
CA PRO A 12 8.06 3.14 18.22
C PRO A 12 6.54 3.31 18.06
N THR A 13 5.95 4.27 18.77
CA THR A 13 4.52 4.64 18.63
C THR A 13 4.20 5.26 17.28
N ASP A 14 5.10 6.08 16.73
CA ASP A 14 4.90 6.72 15.42
C ASP A 14 4.94 5.65 14.30
N TRP A 15 5.82 4.67 14.43
CA TRP A 15 5.85 3.50 13.54
C TRP A 15 4.59 2.66 13.66
N ALA A 16 4.14 2.36 14.88
CA ALA A 16 2.91 1.59 15.09
C ALA A 16 1.68 2.30 14.51
N GLU A 17 1.58 3.62 14.67
CA GLU A 17 0.52 4.41 14.07
C GLU A 17 0.60 4.41 12.54
N ALA A 18 1.79 4.59 11.96
CA ALA A 18 1.98 4.57 10.51
C ALA A 18 1.59 3.20 9.91
N ILE A 19 2.00 2.09 10.54
CA ILE A 19 1.65 0.73 10.13
C ILE A 19 0.13 0.55 10.20
N HIS A 20 -0.50 0.97 11.31
CA HIS A 20 -1.94 0.85 11.48
C HIS A 20 -2.70 1.63 10.40
N ARG A 21 -2.31 2.87 10.11
CA ARG A 21 -2.92 3.67 9.03
C ARG A 21 -2.73 3.02 7.66
N ASN A 22 -1.57 2.43 7.39
CA ASN A 22 -1.34 1.69 6.16
C ASN A 22 -2.26 0.46 6.05
N GLN A 23 -2.44 -0.28 7.14
CA GLN A 23 -3.37 -1.41 7.19
C GLN A 23 -4.83 -1.00 6.97
N GLN A 24 -5.26 0.14 7.52
CA GLN A 24 -6.60 0.71 7.30
C GLN A 24 -6.83 1.06 5.83
N LEU A 25 -5.83 1.65 5.16
CA LEU A 25 -5.89 1.95 3.73
C LEU A 25 -6.09 0.66 2.91
N TRP A 26 -5.24 -0.35 3.13
CA TRP A 26 -5.34 -1.62 2.39
C TRP A 26 -6.64 -2.38 2.66
N THR A 27 -7.17 -2.28 3.87
CA THR A 27 -8.51 -2.83 4.20
C THR A 27 -9.60 -2.13 3.40
N THR A 28 -9.54 -0.80 3.29
CA THR A 28 -10.50 -0.02 2.51
C THR A 28 -10.45 -0.38 1.03
N ILE A 29 -9.24 -0.51 0.47
CA ILE A 29 -9.03 -0.96 -0.90
C ILE A 29 -9.62 -2.36 -1.11
N ALA A 30 -9.33 -3.31 -0.22
CA ALA A 30 -9.84 -4.67 -0.33
C ALA A 30 -11.38 -4.72 -0.30
N ILE A 31 -12.03 -3.93 0.56
CA ILE A 31 -13.49 -3.82 0.63
C ILE A 31 -14.05 -3.30 -0.69
N ASP A 32 -13.44 -2.25 -1.27
CA ASP A 32 -13.89 -1.69 -2.54
C ASP A 32 -13.71 -2.68 -3.71
N LEU A 33 -12.59 -3.41 -3.74
CA LEU A 33 -12.34 -4.43 -4.78
C LEU A 33 -13.35 -5.58 -4.76
N LEU A 34 -13.87 -5.92 -3.58
CA LEU A 34 -14.90 -6.96 -3.39
C LEU A 34 -16.31 -6.45 -3.69
N ASN A 35 -16.49 -5.14 -3.89
CA ASN A 35 -17.78 -4.58 -4.28
C ASN A 35 -18.14 -5.04 -5.71
N PRO A 36 -19.34 -5.61 -5.94
CA PRO A 36 -19.80 -5.98 -7.29
C PRO A 36 -19.80 -4.82 -8.29
N GLY A 37 -19.88 -3.57 -7.81
CA GLY A 37 -19.82 -2.36 -8.63
C GLY A 37 -18.40 -1.94 -9.04
N ASN A 38 -17.34 -2.58 -8.52
CA ASN A 38 -15.97 -2.25 -8.90
C ASN A 38 -15.66 -2.78 -10.31
N ALA A 39 -15.28 -1.86 -11.20
CA ALA A 39 -15.09 -2.11 -12.63
C ALA A 39 -13.68 -2.59 -13.02
N LEU A 40 -12.79 -2.82 -12.06
CA LEU A 40 -11.46 -3.34 -12.38
C LEU A 40 -11.54 -4.77 -12.94
N PRO A 41 -10.62 -5.15 -13.85
CA PRO A 41 -10.53 -6.52 -14.31
C PRO A 41 -10.31 -7.48 -13.15
N GLU A 42 -10.93 -8.67 -13.21
CA GLU A 42 -10.83 -9.69 -12.16
C GLU A 42 -9.39 -10.08 -11.82
N GLU A 43 -8.50 -10.10 -12.80
CA GLU A 43 -7.07 -10.33 -12.57
C GLU A 43 -6.42 -9.23 -11.73
N MET A 44 -6.75 -7.97 -12.02
CA MET A 44 -6.24 -6.82 -11.26
C MET A 44 -6.76 -6.85 -9.82
N LYS A 45 -8.05 -7.15 -9.63
CA LYS A 45 -8.65 -7.32 -8.30
C LYS A 45 -7.92 -8.39 -7.50
N ARG A 46 -7.68 -9.58 -8.09
CA ARG A 46 -6.94 -10.67 -7.43
C ARG A 46 -5.54 -10.24 -7.01
N SER A 47 -4.79 -9.58 -7.89
CA SER A 47 -3.44 -9.10 -7.59
C SER A 47 -3.42 -8.08 -6.45
N LEU A 48 -4.36 -7.13 -6.44
CA LEU A 48 -4.47 -6.13 -5.38
C LEU A 48 -4.96 -6.72 -4.05
N LEU A 49 -5.88 -7.70 -4.08
CA LEU A 49 -6.33 -8.41 -2.88
C LEU A 49 -5.21 -9.25 -2.27
N TYR A 50 -4.40 -9.92 -3.10
CA TYR A 50 -3.19 -10.61 -2.63
C TYR A 50 -2.24 -9.64 -1.93
N LEU A 51 -2.04 -8.45 -2.51
CA LEU A 51 -1.18 -7.44 -1.91
C LEU A 51 -1.73 -6.89 -0.59
N ALA A 52 -3.04 -6.66 -0.50
CA ALA A 52 -3.70 -6.26 0.75
C ALA A 52 -3.46 -7.29 1.87
N GLU A 53 -3.56 -8.58 1.56
CA GLU A 53 -3.29 -9.65 2.51
C GLU A 53 -1.81 -9.72 2.90
N PHE A 54 -0.89 -9.55 1.94
CA PHE A 54 0.54 -9.50 2.20
C PHE A 54 0.91 -8.35 3.16
N VAL A 55 0.37 -7.15 2.92
CA VAL A 55 0.56 -5.99 3.80
C VAL A 55 0.00 -6.26 5.20
N ARG A 56 -1.17 -6.87 5.31
CA ARG A 56 -1.75 -7.25 6.60
C ARG A 56 -0.81 -8.19 7.38
N GLN A 57 -0.31 -9.24 6.73
CA GLN A 57 0.60 -10.20 7.36
C GLN A 57 1.93 -9.56 7.80
N ASN A 58 2.55 -8.74 6.94
CA ASN A 58 3.80 -8.07 7.28
C ASN A 58 3.62 -7.02 8.36
N SER A 59 2.51 -6.27 8.35
CA SER A 59 2.17 -5.33 9.43
C SER A 59 2.14 -6.04 10.79
N MET A 60 1.52 -7.22 10.87
CA MET A 60 1.50 -8.02 12.10
C MET A 60 2.91 -8.50 12.51
N LYS A 61 3.74 -8.93 11.55
CA LYS A 61 5.13 -9.33 11.84
C LYS A 61 5.95 -8.16 12.39
N ILE A 62 5.88 -7.00 11.75
CA ILE A 62 6.61 -5.80 12.18
C ILE A 62 6.16 -5.35 13.58
N LEU A 63 4.84 -5.28 13.82
CA LEU A 63 4.31 -4.92 15.14
C LEU A 63 4.67 -5.93 16.23
N SER A 64 4.88 -7.20 15.88
CA SER A 64 5.37 -8.23 16.80
C SER A 64 6.89 -8.22 17.01
N GLY A 65 7.63 -7.33 16.33
CA GLY A 65 9.09 -7.25 16.39
C GLY A 65 9.83 -8.30 15.55
N SER A 66 9.15 -8.97 14.62
CA SER A 66 9.72 -10.06 13.80
C SER A 66 9.84 -9.73 12.31
N GLY A 67 9.58 -8.49 11.90
CA GLY A 67 9.64 -8.04 10.51
C GLY A 67 10.33 -6.70 10.35
N ASP A 68 10.67 -6.35 9.10
CA ASP A 68 11.32 -5.09 8.73
C ASP A 68 10.30 -4.13 8.10
N ILE A 69 10.33 -2.87 8.53
CA ILE A 69 9.47 -1.82 7.98
C ILE A 69 9.84 -1.47 6.53
N ALA A 70 11.08 -1.74 6.11
CA ALA A 70 11.54 -1.54 4.75
C ALA A 70 10.64 -2.27 3.72
N ASP A 71 10.14 -3.45 4.08
CA ASP A 71 9.25 -4.25 3.22
C ASP A 71 7.95 -3.49 2.90
N LEU A 72 7.32 -2.85 3.89
CA LEU A 72 6.10 -2.05 3.68
C LEU A 72 6.37 -0.80 2.84
N ILE A 73 7.54 -0.19 3.03
CA ILE A 73 7.96 0.98 2.28
C ILE A 73 8.13 0.63 0.80
N GLU A 74 8.80 -0.48 0.49
CA GLU A 74 9.03 -0.94 -0.88
C GLU A 74 7.72 -1.25 -1.62
N ILE A 75 6.78 -1.93 -0.96
CA ILE A 75 5.45 -2.21 -1.52
C ILE A 75 4.72 -0.92 -1.90
N ASN A 76 4.63 0.03 -0.95
CA ASN A 76 3.91 1.27 -1.19
C ASN A 76 4.58 2.10 -2.29
N GLN A 77 5.92 2.13 -2.35
CA GLN A 77 6.66 2.77 -3.44
C GLN A 77 6.39 2.11 -4.80
N SER A 78 6.43 0.78 -4.87
CA SER A 78 6.15 0.02 -6.09
C SER A 78 4.74 0.29 -6.62
N ILE A 79 3.75 0.38 -5.72
CA ILE A 79 2.37 0.72 -6.10
C ILE A 79 2.24 2.16 -6.58
N MET A 80 2.87 3.13 -5.91
CA MET A 80 2.88 4.52 -6.35
C MET A 80 3.52 4.65 -7.74
N MET A 81 4.63 3.96 -7.98
CA MET A 81 5.27 3.90 -9.29
C MET A 81 4.34 3.29 -10.34
N GLY A 82 3.71 2.15 -10.05
CA GLY A 82 2.74 1.51 -10.93
C GLY A 82 1.56 2.41 -11.29
N LEU A 83 0.99 3.13 -10.31
CA LEU A 83 -0.10 4.08 -10.53
C LEU A 83 0.33 5.28 -11.37
N SER A 84 1.54 5.82 -11.14
CA SER A 84 2.09 6.94 -11.91
C SER A 84 2.37 6.57 -13.37
N GLY A 85 2.78 5.31 -13.63
CA GLY A 85 2.97 4.77 -14.98
C GLY A 85 1.66 4.36 -15.67
N ALA A 86 0.65 3.93 -14.91
CA ALA A 86 -0.69 3.59 -15.44
C ALA A 86 -1.45 4.82 -15.98
N SER A 87 -1.00 6.04 -15.65
CA SER A 87 -1.51 7.27 -16.26
C SER A 87 -1.09 7.44 -17.74
N ALA A 88 -0.25 6.55 -18.27
CA ALA A 88 0.07 6.43 -19.69
C ALA A 88 -0.52 5.13 -20.26
N ALA A 89 -1.84 5.06 -20.38
CA ALA A 89 -2.45 4.11 -21.31
C ALA A 89 -2.19 4.61 -22.74
N PRO A 90 -1.51 3.84 -23.62
CA PRO A 90 -1.63 4.09 -25.05
C PRO A 90 -3.07 3.78 -25.46
N ALA A 91 -3.64 4.73 -26.20
CA ALA A 91 -4.97 4.65 -26.76
C ALA A 91 -5.20 3.29 -27.43
N ALA A 92 -6.35 2.69 -27.13
CA ALA A 92 -6.95 1.67 -27.95
C ALA A 92 -7.01 2.19 -29.40
N GLY A 93 -6.15 1.64 -30.26
CA GLY A 93 -6.33 1.66 -31.69
C GLY A 93 -7.14 0.42 -32.08
N GLU A 94 -8.46 0.50 -31.97
CA GLU A 94 -9.37 -0.31 -32.77
C GLU A 94 -9.27 0.15 -34.23
N GLY A 95 -9.29 -0.79 -35.18
CA GLY A 95 -9.73 -0.49 -36.54
C GLY A 95 -8.95 -1.16 -37.65
N LEU A 96 -9.48 -2.32 -38.07
CA LEU A 96 -9.44 -2.94 -39.40
C LEU A 96 -8.12 -3.56 -39.89
#